data_AF-A0A087WR01-F1
#
_entry.id   AF-A0A087WR01-F1
#
_cell.length_a   1.000
_cell.length_b   1.000
_cell.length_c   1.000
_cell.angle_alpha   90.00
_cell.angle_beta   90.00
_cell.angle_gamma   90.00
#
_symmetry.space_group_name_H-M   'P 1'
#
loop_
_entity.id
_entity.type
_entity.pdbx_description
1 polymer ?
#
loop_
_entity_poly.entity_id
_entity_poly.type
_entity_poly.pdbx_seq_one_letter_code
_entity_poly.pdbx_strand_id
1 'polypeptide(L)'
;MMNIKAFTLVSAVERELLMGDRDHISIECVECCGRNLYVGTNDCFIYHFLLEEKAMPTGTATFVATKQLHRHLGFKKPVNELCAASALNRLLVLCDNSITLVNMLNL
;
A
#
# COMPACT_ATOMS: atom_id res chain seq x y z
N MET A 1 -1.65 -39.29 -3.41
CA MET A 1 -2.43 -38.10 -3.84
C MET A 1 -1.46 -36.99 -4.16
N MET A 2 -1.52 -36.43 -5.37
CA MET A 2 -0.65 -35.33 -5.81
C MET A 2 -1.27 -34.01 -5.30
N ASN A 3 -0.56 -33.29 -4.43
CA ASN A 3 -1.01 -31.99 -3.92
C ASN A 3 -0.48 -30.89 -4.87
N ILE A 4 -1.36 -30.32 -5.69
CA ILE A 4 -1.00 -29.22 -6.60
C ILE A 4 -1.09 -27.91 -5.81
N LYS A 5 0.05 -27.26 -5.59
CA LYS A 5 0.10 -25.93 -4.97
C LYS A 5 0.05 -24.85 -6.06
N ALA A 6 -1.14 -24.28 -6.29
CA ALA A 6 -1.36 -23.29 -7.35
C ALA A 6 -0.75 -21.90 -7.04
N PHE A 7 -0.65 -21.55 -5.75
CA PHE A 7 -0.03 -20.30 -5.31
C PHE A 7 0.59 -20.44 -3.93
N THR A 8 1.50 -19.52 -3.60
CA THR A 8 2.05 -19.37 -2.25
C THR A 8 1.72 -17.97 -1.77
N LEU A 9 1.12 -17.86 -0.58
CA LEU A 9 0.96 -16.56 0.07
C LEU A 9 2.34 -16.07 0.53
N VAL A 10 2.66 -14.83 0.19
CA VAL A 10 3.89 -14.16 0.59
C VAL A 10 3.53 -12.79 1.17
N SER A 11 4.22 -12.41 2.23
CA SER A 11 4.05 -11.08 2.81
C SER A 11 4.74 -10.04 1.93
N ALA A 12 4.03 -8.96 1.61
CA ALA A 12 4.56 -7.85 0.84
C ALA A 12 5.03 -6.70 1.73
N VAL A 13 4.26 -6.36 2.76
CA VAL A 13 4.59 -5.31 3.74
C VAL A 13 4.24 -5.82 5.12
N GLU A 14 5.23 -5.80 6.01
CA GLU A 14 5.03 -6.16 7.41
C GLU A 14 4.52 -4.98 8.24
N ARG A 15 3.84 -5.29 9.35
CA ARG A 15 3.19 -4.30 10.22
C ARG A 15 4.17 -3.25 10.73
N GLU A 16 5.41 -3.64 11.02
CA GLU A 16 6.45 -2.79 11.58
C GLU A 16 6.82 -1.63 10.61
N LEU A 17 6.79 -1.88 9.30
CA LEU A 17 7.07 -0.86 8.28
C LEU A 17 5.94 0.17 8.14
N LEU A 18 4.71 -0.26 8.40
CA LEU A 18 3.52 0.59 8.32
C LEU A 18 3.31 1.41 9.60
N MET A 19 3.31 0.74 10.74
CA MET A 19 2.62 1.21 11.97
C MET A 19 3.57 1.37 13.15
N GLY A 20 4.78 0.80 13.08
CA GLY A 20 5.65 0.64 14.25
C GLY A 20 4.87 0.04 15.42
N ASP A 21 5.03 0.64 16.62
CA ASP A 21 4.32 0.22 17.85
C ASP A 21 2.94 0.87 18.04
N ARG A 22 2.33 1.46 17.00
CA ARG A 22 1.01 2.10 17.14
C ARG A 22 -0.10 1.04 17.05
N ASP A 23 -0.71 0.74 18.18
CA ASP A 23 -1.72 -0.32 18.31
C ASP A 23 -3.11 0.00 17.71
N HIS A 24 -3.35 1.24 17.30
CA HIS A 24 -4.68 1.70 16.86
C HIS A 24 -4.78 2.08 15.38
N ILE A 25 -3.70 1.94 14.62
CA ILE A 25 -3.80 2.13 13.18
C ILE A 25 -4.37 0.84 12.57
N SER A 26 -5.16 0.94 11.50
CA SER A 26 -5.60 -0.17 10.64
C SER A 26 -5.40 0.21 9.18
N ILE A 27 -5.13 -0.80 8.33
CA ILE A 27 -5.17 -0.65 6.88
C ILE A 27 -6.63 -0.69 6.44
N GLU A 28 -7.06 0.34 5.72
CA GLU A 28 -8.44 0.50 5.27
C GLU A 28 -8.56 0.20 3.78
N CYS A 29 -7.55 0.57 3.00
CA CYS A 29 -7.48 0.29 1.58
C CYS A 29 -6.03 0.20 1.08
N VAL A 30 -5.85 -0.47 -0.05
CA VAL A 30 -4.58 -0.58 -0.76
C VAL A 30 -4.78 -0.36 -2.25
N GLU A 31 -3.80 0.23 -2.91
CA GLU A 31 -3.79 0.38 -4.36
C GLU A 31 -2.38 0.19 -4.91
N CYS A 32 -2.26 -0.56 -6.02
CA CYS A 32 -0.97 -0.85 -6.67
C CYS A 32 -0.85 -0.17 -8.02
N CYS A 33 0.28 0.50 -8.27
CA CYS A 33 0.65 1.09 -9.55
C CYS A 33 2.07 0.65 -9.96
N GLY A 34 2.15 -0.46 -10.70
CA GLY A 34 3.42 -1.12 -10.99
C GLY A 34 4.08 -1.64 -9.71
N ARG A 35 5.29 -1.17 -9.41
CA ARG A 35 6.00 -1.50 -8.17
C ARG A 35 5.61 -0.60 -6.99
N ASN A 36 4.79 0.41 -7.20
CA ASN A 36 4.35 1.30 -6.12
C ASN A 36 3.12 0.71 -5.45
N LEU A 37 3.17 0.57 -4.14
CA LEU A 37 2.04 0.23 -3.30
C LEU A 37 1.66 1.44 -2.45
N TYR A 38 0.40 1.83 -2.53
CA TYR A 38 -0.20 2.87 -1.71
C TYR A 38 -1.13 2.23 -0.69
N VAL A 39 -1.03 2.67 0.57
CA VAL A 39 -1.80 2.13 1.69
C VAL A 39 -2.50 3.27 2.40
N GLY A 40 -3.83 3.22 2.45
CA GLY A 40 -4.66 4.15 3.20
C GLY A 40 -5.00 3.59 4.58
N THR A 41 -4.92 4.43 5.61
CA THR A 41 -5.17 4.02 7.00
C THR A 41 -6.35 4.74 7.64
N ASN A 42 -6.83 4.20 8.76
CA ASN A 42 -7.92 4.77 9.55
C ASN A 42 -7.57 6.12 10.19
N ASP A 43 -6.29 6.40 10.42
CA ASP A 43 -5.78 7.66 10.95
C ASP A 43 -5.42 8.69 9.86
N CYS A 44 -6.03 8.55 8.68
CA CYS A 44 -5.98 9.55 7.60
C CYS A 44 -4.59 9.70 6.94
N PHE A 45 -3.73 8.68 7.04
CA PHE A 45 -2.47 8.62 6.31
C PHE A 45 -2.60 7.85 5.00
N ILE A 46 -1.80 8.28 4.02
CA ILE A 46 -1.42 7.49 2.86
C ILE A 46 0.07 7.18 2.99
N TYR A 47 0.43 5.91 2.92
CA TYR A 47 1.80 5.43 2.87
C TYR A 47 2.14 4.94 1.46
N HIS A 48 3.35 5.23 1.00
CA HIS A 48 3.88 4.74 -0.27
C HIS A 48 5.06 3.82 -0.03
N PHE A 49 4.99 2.63 -0.60
CA PHE A 49 6.07 1.65 -0.61
C PHE A 49 6.48 1.35 -2.04
N LEU A 50 7.78 1.10 -2.22
CA LEU A 50 8.29 0.45 -3.41
C LEU A 50 8.43 -1.04 -3.12
N LEU A 51 7.78 -1.88 -3.92
CA LEU A 51 7.87 -3.34 -3.88
C LEU A 51 8.91 -3.84 -4.87
N GLU A 52 9.85 -4.62 -4.38
CA GLU A 52 10.88 -5.28 -5.19
C GLU A 52 10.73 -6.79 -5.06
N GLU A 53 10.51 -7.44 -6.20
CA GLU A 53 10.43 -8.90 -6.27
C GLU A 53 11.83 -9.50 -6.27
N LYS A 54 12.04 -10.50 -5.42
CA LYS A 54 13.27 -11.29 -5.34
C LYS A 54 12.95 -12.75 -5.61
N ALA A 55 13.46 -13.27 -6.72
CA ALA A 55 13.37 -14.69 -7.02
C ALA A 55 14.22 -15.50 -6.03
N MET A 56 13.62 -16.49 -5.36
CA MET A 56 14.35 -17.44 -4.53
C MET A 56 14.77 -18.65 -5.36
N PRO A 57 15.89 -19.33 -4.99
CA PRO A 57 16.34 -20.55 -5.66
C PRO A 57 15.29 -21.68 -5.67
N THR A 58 14.32 -21.62 -4.75
CA THR A 58 13.20 -22.57 -4.62
C THR A 58 12.08 -22.33 -5.63
N GLY A 59 12.21 -21.33 -6.52
CA GLY A 59 11.19 -20.95 -7.50
C GLY A 59 10.06 -20.08 -6.94
N THR A 60 10.07 -19.79 -5.64
CA THR A 60 9.13 -18.85 -5.00
C THR A 60 9.69 -17.44 -5.04
N ALA A 61 8.87 -16.47 -5.44
CA ALA A 61 9.22 -15.05 -5.32
C ALA A 61 8.93 -14.55 -3.90
N THR A 62 9.83 -13.75 -3.33
CA THR A 62 9.58 -12.95 -2.13
C THR A 62 9.56 -11.48 -2.50
N PHE A 63 8.96 -10.64 -1.66
CA PHE A 63 8.93 -9.20 -1.88
C PHE A 63 9.67 -8.49 -0.75
N VAL A 64 10.40 -7.45 -1.12
CA VAL A 64 10.95 -6.47 -0.19
C VAL A 64 10.19 -5.17 -0.40
N ALA A 65 9.56 -4.67 0.66
CA ALA A 65 8.94 -3.35 0.67
C ALA A 65 9.87 -2.32 1.29
N THR A 66 10.10 -1.23 0.56
CA THR A 66 10.83 -0.07 1.07
C THR A 66 9.87 1.10 1.18
N LYS A 67 9.64 1.60 2.40
CA LYS A 67 8.84 2.80 2.65
C LYS A 67 9.50 4.00 1.97
N GLN A 68 8.75 4.69 1.13
CA GLN A 68 9.18 5.87 0.40
C GLN A 68 8.66 7.12 1.11
N LEU A 69 7.42 7.50 0.77
CA LEU A 69 6.77 8.71 1.25
C LEU A 69 5.56 8.36 2.13
N HIS A 70 5.09 9.36 2.88
CA HIS A 70 3.80 9.29 3.55
C HIS A 70 3.22 10.69 3.77
N ARG A 71 1.89 10.78 3.80
CA ARG A 71 1.18 12.04 4.05
C ARG A 71 -0.07 11.81 4.86
N HIS A 72 -0.26 12.69 5.84
CA HIS A 72 -1.53 12.88 6.51
C HIS A 72 -2.39 13.85 5.69
N LEU A 73 -3.65 13.51 5.41
CA LEU A 73 -4.52 14.36 4.57
C LEU A 73 -5.15 15.54 5.32
N GLY A 74 -4.96 15.61 6.64
CA GLY A 74 -5.48 16.71 7.48
C GLY A 74 -6.88 16.47 8.04
N PHE A 75 -7.52 15.34 7.71
CA PHE A 75 -8.81 14.94 8.28
C PHE A 75 -8.63 14.03 9.50
N LYS A 76 -9.75 13.72 10.17
CA LYS A 76 -9.82 12.74 11.27
C LYS A 76 -10.66 11.53 10.88
N LYS A 77 -10.63 11.17 9.60
CA LYS A 77 -11.43 10.10 9.01
C LYS A 77 -10.51 9.12 8.27
N PRO A 78 -10.93 7.85 8.13
CA PRO A 78 -10.22 6.87 7.34
C PRO A 78 -10.01 7.31 5.90
N VAL A 79 -8.91 6.85 5.29
CA VAL A 79 -8.79 6.80 3.84
C VAL A 79 -9.57 5.57 3.36
N ASN A 80 -10.76 5.78 2.81
CA ASN A 80 -11.68 4.69 2.48
C ASN A 80 -11.32 3.98 1.17
N GLU A 81 -10.78 4.71 0.20
CA GLU A 81 -10.44 4.14 -1.11
C GLU A 81 -9.28 4.90 -1.73
N LEU A 82 -8.42 4.16 -2.44
CA LEU A 82 -7.33 4.68 -3.26
C LEU A 82 -7.50 4.09 -4.67
N CYS A 83 -7.31 4.92 -5.70
CA CYS A 83 -7.35 4.46 -7.09
C CYS A 83 -6.27 5.16 -7.92
N ALA A 84 -5.45 4.39 -8.62
CA ALA A 84 -4.33 4.91 -9.39
C ALA A 84 -4.78 5.41 -10.76
N ALA A 85 -4.71 6.73 -10.98
CA ALA A 85 -4.74 7.33 -12.30
C ALA A 85 -3.29 7.46 -12.83
N SER A 86 -2.68 6.31 -13.10
CA SER A 86 -1.25 6.17 -13.41
C SER A 86 -0.79 7.03 -14.59
N ALA A 87 -1.59 7.14 -15.65
CA ALA A 87 -1.31 7.99 -16.82
C ALA A 87 -1.23 9.50 -16.48
N LEU A 88 -1.81 9.92 -15.35
CA LEU A 88 -1.82 11.31 -14.89
C LEU A 88 -0.82 11.58 -13.76
N ASN A 89 -0.07 10.57 -13.32
CA ASN A 89 0.71 10.63 -12.07
C ASN A 89 -0.15 11.14 -10.90
N ARG A 90 -1.38 10.63 -10.79
CA ARG A 90 -2.32 11.00 -9.73
C ARG A 90 -2.87 9.77 -9.03
N LEU A 91 -3.06 9.91 -7.73
CA LEU A 91 -3.80 8.97 -6.90
C LEU A 91 -5.11 9.64 -6.50
N LEU A 92 -6.23 9.01 -6.85
CA LEU A 92 -7.55 9.38 -6.36
C LEU A 92 -7.67 8.88 -4.94
N VAL A 93 -8.22 9.72 -4.07
CA VAL A 93 -8.34 9.45 -2.64
C VAL A 93 -9.75 9.76 -2.19
N LEU A 94 -10.46 8.76 -1.68
CA LEU A 94 -11.74 8.94 -1.01
C LEU A 94 -11.49 9.03 0.50
N CYS A 95 -11.75 10.20 1.08
CA CYS A 95 -11.61 10.45 2.51
C CYS A 95 -12.60 11.56 2.94
N ASP A 96 -13.23 11.40 4.11
CA ASP A 96 -14.20 12.36 4.67
C ASP A 96 -15.31 12.77 3.67
N ASN A 97 -15.87 11.78 2.96
CA ASN A 97 -16.88 11.96 1.92
C ASN A 97 -16.44 12.88 0.75
N SER A 98 -15.15 13.09 0.58
CA SER A 98 -14.56 13.88 -0.51
C SER A 98 -13.64 13.02 -1.36
N ILE A 99 -13.65 13.27 -2.67
CA ILE A 99 -12.72 12.67 -3.63
C ILE A 99 -11.68 13.73 -3.98
N THR A 100 -10.42 13.45 -3.66
CA THR A 100 -9.29 14.34 -3.95
C THR A 100 -8.26 13.65 -4.83
N LEU A 101 -7.40 14.45 -5.47
CA LEU A 101 -6.30 13.96 -6.29
C LEU A 101 -4.98 14.40 -5.66
N VAL A 102 -4.10 13.44 -5.36
CA VAL A 102 -2.73 13.72 -4.91
C VAL A 102 -1.72 13.30 -5.97
N ASN A 103 -0.56 13.96 -6.00
CA ASN A 103 0.52 13.59 -6.91
C ASN A 103 1.25 12.37 -6.36
N MET A 104 1.39 11.32 -7.18
CA MET A 104 2.07 10.07 -6.79
C MET A 104 3.57 10.24 -6.51
N LEU A 105 4.22 11.24 -7.09
CA LEU A 105 5.67 11.48 -6.97
C LEU A 105 6.02 12.29 -5.72
N ASN A 106 5.09 13.11 -5.25
CA ASN A 106 5.28 14.00 -4.09
C ASN A 106 4.09 13.80 -3.16
N LEU A 107 4.02 12.59 -2.61
CA LEU A 107 2.92 12.18 -1.76
C LEU A 107 2.88 12.93 -0.45
#